data_AF-A0A7S1FY66-F1
#
_entry.id   AF-A0A7S1FY66-F1
#
_cell.length_a   1.000
_cell.length_b   1.000
_cell.length_c   1.000
_cell.angle_alpha   90.00
_cell.angle_beta   90.00
_cell.angle_gamma   90.00
#
_symmetry.space_group_name_H-M   'P 1'
#
loop_
_entity.id
_entity.type
_entity.pdbx_description
1 polymer ?
#
loop_
_entity_poly.entity_id
_entity_poly.type
_entity_poly.pdbx_seq_one_letter_code
_entity_poly.pdbx_strand_id
1 'polypeptide(L)'
;FKNNESRLNHHLSGLLGVSSLAWTGHIVHVAIPASRGTMVRWDNFLTTPPHPAGLQPFFSGNWTVYAENPDTSAHVYGTSEGAGTAILTFLGGFHPQTQSLWLTDIAHHQLAIAVVFIIAGHMYRTNFGIGHNMKE
;
A
#
# COMPACT_ATOMS: atom_id res chain seq x y z
N PHE A 1 10.33 25.36 -16.09
CA PHE A 1 11.58 24.65 -15.74
C PHE A 1 12.24 25.10 -14.43
N LYS A 2 12.27 26.39 -14.06
CA LYS A 2 12.97 26.89 -12.85
C LYS A 2 12.10 27.02 -11.57
N ASN A 3 10.86 26.54 -11.59
CA ASN A 3 10.02 26.51 -10.39
C ASN A 3 10.34 25.23 -9.61
N ASN A 4 11.19 25.37 -8.59
CA ASN A 4 11.72 24.23 -7.85
C ASN A 4 10.70 23.72 -6.82
N GLU A 5 9.99 24.63 -6.15
CA GLU A 5 8.99 24.36 -5.11
C GLU A 5 7.82 23.55 -5.69
N SER A 6 7.25 24.02 -6.80
CA SER A 6 6.16 23.32 -7.48
C SER A 6 6.61 21.95 -7.99
N ARG A 7 7.82 21.85 -8.54
CA ARG A 7 8.38 20.56 -9.00
C ARG A 7 8.54 19.60 -7.83
N LEU A 8 9.06 20.07 -6.70
CA LEU A 8 9.28 19.23 -5.53
C LEU A 8 7.96 18.76 -4.91
N ASN A 9 6.97 19.65 -4.78
CA ASN A 9 5.62 19.26 -4.37
C ASN A 9 5.02 18.19 -5.28
N HIS A 10 5.09 18.38 -6.60
CA HIS A 10 4.52 17.43 -7.56
C HIS A 10 5.28 16.09 -7.59
N HIS A 11 6.61 16.11 -7.46
CA HIS A 11 7.39 14.87 -7.43
C HIS A 11 7.21 14.11 -6.13
N LEU A 12 7.21 14.79 -4.97
CA LEU A 12 6.98 14.13 -3.69
C LEU A 12 5.55 13.60 -3.63
N SER A 13 4.53 14.44 -3.81
CA SER A 13 3.15 13.99 -3.66
C SER A 13 2.67 13.13 -4.82
N GLY A 14 2.89 13.54 -6.06
CA GLY A 14 2.41 12.84 -7.26
C GLY A 14 3.31 11.69 -7.65
N LEU A 15 4.55 11.98 -8.05
CA LEU A 15 5.44 10.96 -8.60
C LEU A 15 5.79 9.87 -7.59
N LEU A 16 6.09 10.21 -6.34
CA LEU A 16 6.45 9.24 -5.31
C LEU A 16 5.24 8.80 -4.50
N GLY A 17 4.48 9.75 -3.94
CA GLY A 17 3.36 9.47 -3.06
C GLY A 17 2.22 8.71 -3.74
N VAL A 18 1.64 9.28 -4.81
CA VAL A 18 0.54 8.64 -5.54
C VAL A 18 0.97 7.34 -6.21
N SER A 19 2.19 7.28 -6.78
CA SER A 19 2.69 6.01 -7.35
C SER A 19 2.86 4.92 -6.29
N SER A 20 3.38 5.26 -5.11
CA SER A 20 3.49 4.32 -3.99
C SER A 20 2.11 3.86 -3.50
N LEU A 21 1.15 4.78 -3.39
CA LEU A 21 -0.23 4.46 -3.03
C LEU A 21 -0.89 3.54 -4.07
N ALA A 22 -0.70 3.82 -5.36
CA ALA A 22 -1.20 2.98 -6.45
C ALA A 22 -0.55 1.59 -6.42
N TRP A 23 0.74 1.52 -6.10
CA TRP A 23 1.45 0.25 -5.95
C TRP A 23 0.96 -0.56 -4.76
N THR A 24 0.66 0.06 -3.61
CA THR A 24 -0.09 -0.59 -2.51
C THR A 24 -1.40 -1.17 -3.01
N GLY A 25 -2.19 -0.39 -3.76
CA GLY A 25 -3.44 -0.85 -4.36
C GLY A 25 -3.24 -2.09 -5.23
N HIS A 26 -2.21 -2.11 -6.07
CA HIS A 26 -1.88 -3.28 -6.88
C HIS A 26 -1.50 -4.50 -6.02
N ILE A 27 -0.67 -4.34 -4.99
CA ILE A 27 -0.26 -5.46 -4.14
C ILE A 27 -1.48 -6.05 -3.40
N VAL A 28 -2.30 -5.19 -2.79
CA VAL A 28 -3.48 -5.59 -1.99
C VAL A 28 -4.55 -6.25 -2.85
N HIS A 29 -4.82 -5.73 -4.05
CA HIS A 29 -5.91 -6.23 -4.88
C HIS A 29 -5.52 -7.33 -5.88
N VAL A 30 -4.22 -7.47 -6.21
CA VAL A 30 -3.77 -8.40 -7.25
C VAL A 30 -2.71 -9.36 -6.73
N ALA A 31 -1.60 -8.85 -6.18
CA ALA A 31 -0.46 -9.71 -5.82
C ALA A 31 -0.76 -10.64 -4.63
N ILE A 32 -1.37 -10.12 -3.55
CA ILE A 32 -1.75 -10.92 -2.38
C ILE A 32 -2.82 -11.97 -2.73
N PRO A 33 -3.91 -11.64 -3.45
CA PRO A 33 -4.83 -12.67 -3.94
C PRO A 33 -4.14 -13.74 -4.79
N ALA A 34 -3.27 -13.34 -5.72
CA ALA A 34 -2.53 -14.28 -6.56
C ALA A 34 -1.60 -15.19 -5.75
N SER A 35 -0.92 -14.67 -4.72
CA SER A 35 -0.11 -15.49 -3.81
C SER A 35 -0.94 -16.45 -2.97
N ARG A 36 -2.25 -16.24 -2.86
CA ARG A 36 -3.22 -17.10 -2.16
C ARG A 36 -4.04 -17.97 -3.12
N GLY A 37 -3.61 -18.11 -4.36
CA GLY A 37 -4.28 -18.93 -5.38
C GLY A 37 -5.58 -18.34 -5.93
N THR A 38 -5.87 -17.06 -5.65
CA THR A 38 -7.05 -16.35 -6.15
C THR A 38 -6.67 -15.48 -7.34
N MET A 39 -7.36 -15.67 -8.48
CA MET A 39 -7.11 -14.91 -9.69
C MET A 39 -7.99 -13.65 -9.74
N VAL A 40 -7.35 -12.48 -9.58
CA VAL A 40 -8.00 -11.16 -9.77
C VAL A 40 -7.48 -10.52 -11.05
N ARG A 41 -8.38 -10.18 -11.96
CA ARG A 41 -8.12 -9.59 -13.28
C ARG A 41 -9.09 -8.44 -13.55
N TRP A 42 -8.90 -7.74 -14.66
CA TRP A 42 -9.71 -6.55 -14.99
C TRP A 42 -11.22 -6.80 -15.05
N ASP A 43 -11.66 -8.00 -15.40
CA ASP A 43 -13.07 -8.41 -15.49
C ASP A 43 -13.74 -8.63 -14.13
N ASN A 44 -12.99 -8.99 -13.09
CA ASN A 44 -13.53 -9.27 -11.75
C ASN A 44 -12.97 -8.38 -10.62
N PHE A 45 -12.00 -7.51 -10.91
CA PHE A 45 -11.35 -6.62 -9.93
C PHE A 45 -12.35 -5.76 -9.15
N LEU A 46 -13.39 -5.26 -9.81
CA LEU A 46 -14.39 -4.39 -9.18
C LEU A 46 -15.41 -5.14 -8.31
N THR A 47 -15.48 -6.46 -8.42
CA THR A 47 -16.44 -7.31 -7.71
C THR A 47 -15.78 -8.23 -6.69
N THR A 48 -14.45 -8.34 -6.69
CA THR A 48 -13.68 -9.15 -5.74
C THR A 48 -13.04 -8.25 -4.69
N PRO A 49 -13.57 -8.21 -3.46
CA PRO A 49 -12.98 -7.38 -2.40
C PRO A 49 -11.62 -7.94 -1.95
N PRO A 50 -10.62 -7.09 -1.65
CA PRO A 50 -9.31 -7.55 -1.20
C PRO A 50 -9.31 -8.05 0.26
N HIS A 51 -10.33 -7.71 1.04
CA HIS A 51 -10.48 -8.12 2.43
C HIS A 51 -11.95 -8.45 2.74
N PRO A 52 -12.27 -9.51 3.50
CA PRO A 52 -13.65 -9.92 3.79
C PRO A 52 -14.51 -8.82 4.43
N ALA A 53 -13.92 -8.01 5.32
CA ALA A 53 -14.60 -6.90 5.98
C ALA A 53 -14.80 -5.65 5.10
N GLY A 54 -14.33 -5.66 3.86
CA GLY A 54 -14.41 -4.51 2.95
C GLY A 54 -13.76 -3.25 3.52
N LEU A 55 -14.31 -2.08 3.19
CA LEU A 55 -13.80 -0.77 3.63
C LEU A 55 -14.43 -0.25 4.93
N GLN A 56 -15.37 -0.98 5.55
CA GLN A 56 -16.01 -0.53 6.78
C GLN A 56 -15.00 -0.32 7.94
N PRO A 57 -14.02 -1.20 8.18
CA PRO A 57 -13.01 -0.99 9.21
C PRO A 57 -12.13 0.24 8.93
N PHE A 58 -11.84 0.54 7.66
CA PHE A 58 -11.09 1.73 7.27
C PHE A 58 -11.80 3.01 7.72
N PHE A 59 -13.09 3.16 7.37
CA PHE A 59 -13.87 4.37 7.68
C PHE A 59 -14.28 4.49 9.15
N SER A 60 -14.36 3.37 9.87
CA SER A 60 -14.62 3.38 11.32
C SER A 60 -13.35 3.58 12.16
N GLY A 61 -12.17 3.60 11.54
CA GLY A 61 -10.88 3.76 12.23
C GLY A 61 -10.36 2.48 12.89
N ASN A 62 -11.07 1.35 12.76
CA ASN A 62 -10.65 0.05 13.30
C ASN A 62 -9.68 -0.66 12.34
N TRP A 63 -8.51 -0.07 12.11
CA TRP A 63 -7.56 -0.55 11.09
C TRP A 63 -6.85 -1.85 11.45
N THR A 64 -6.86 -2.25 12.73
CA THR A 64 -6.20 -3.49 13.20
C THR A 64 -6.76 -4.73 12.52
N VAL A 65 -8.04 -4.69 12.12
CA VAL A 65 -8.71 -5.78 11.38
C VAL A 65 -7.93 -6.17 10.12
N TYR A 66 -7.27 -5.23 9.43
CA TYR A 66 -6.52 -5.54 8.21
C TYR A 66 -5.17 -6.26 8.44
N ALA A 67 -4.73 -6.36 9.69
CA ALA A 67 -3.52 -7.07 10.10
C ALA A 67 -3.81 -8.45 10.71
N GLU A 68 -5.09 -8.78 10.94
CA GLU A 68 -5.48 -10.03 11.58
C GLU A 68 -5.37 -11.23 10.63
N ASN A 69 -4.96 -12.37 11.17
CA ASN A 69 -4.80 -13.65 10.45
C ASN A 69 -3.85 -13.53 9.25
N PRO A 70 -2.55 -13.32 9.48
CA PRO A 70 -1.54 -13.35 8.42
C PRO A 70 -1.44 -14.75 7.79
N ASP A 71 -0.79 -14.82 6.62
CA ASP A 71 -0.39 -16.10 6.04
C ASP A 71 0.49 -16.87 7.03
N THR A 72 0.24 -18.17 7.17
CA THR A 72 0.93 -19.00 8.17
C THR A 72 2.37 -19.32 7.73
N SER A 73 3.21 -19.79 8.64
CA SER A 73 4.56 -20.28 8.30
C SER A 73 4.56 -21.48 7.36
N ALA A 74 3.44 -22.20 7.28
CA ALA A 74 3.23 -23.34 6.38
C ALA A 74 2.51 -22.94 5.08
N HIS A 75 2.26 -21.64 4.84
CA HIS A 75 1.61 -21.17 3.63
C HIS A 75 2.37 -21.61 2.37
N VAL A 76 1.64 -22.14 1.39
CA VAL A 76 2.17 -22.55 0.09
C VAL A 76 1.83 -21.47 -0.94
N TYR A 77 2.84 -20.72 -1.36
CA TYR A 77 2.70 -19.58 -2.26
C TYR A 77 2.03 -19.98 -3.58
N GLY A 78 1.02 -19.21 -3.97
CA GLY A 78 0.19 -19.45 -5.16
C GLY A 78 -1.02 -20.35 -4.90
N THR A 79 -1.29 -20.72 -3.64
CA THR A 79 -2.40 -21.59 -3.26
C THR A 79 -3.14 -21.06 -2.03
N SER A 80 -4.32 -21.60 -1.72
CA SER A 80 -5.05 -21.25 -0.49
C SER A 80 -4.57 -22.02 0.75
N GLU A 81 -3.61 -22.93 0.61
CA GLU A 81 -3.13 -23.75 1.74
C GLU A 81 -2.30 -22.90 2.69
N GLY A 82 -2.76 -22.79 3.95
CA GLY A 82 -2.11 -21.97 4.97
C GLY A 82 -2.25 -20.45 4.75
N ALA A 83 -3.11 -20.02 3.81
CA ALA A 83 -3.35 -18.62 3.50
C ALA A 83 -4.22 -17.94 4.57
N GLY A 84 -3.86 -16.70 4.90
CA GLY A 84 -4.60 -15.84 5.80
C GLY A 84 -5.52 -14.86 5.08
N THR A 85 -6.00 -13.86 5.82
CA THR A 85 -6.85 -12.77 5.28
C THR A 85 -6.21 -11.39 5.42
N ALA A 86 -5.16 -11.24 6.24
CA ALA A 86 -4.50 -9.97 6.43
C ALA A 86 -4.03 -9.37 5.08
N ILE A 87 -4.12 -8.05 4.95
CA ILE A 87 -3.65 -7.31 3.78
C ILE A 87 -2.54 -6.31 4.12
N LEU A 88 -2.39 -5.94 5.39
CA LEU A 88 -1.39 -4.99 5.88
C LEU A 88 -0.82 -5.52 7.20
N THR A 89 0.42 -6.02 7.18
CA THR A 89 1.06 -6.60 8.38
C THR A 89 2.36 -5.90 8.72
N PHE A 90 2.98 -6.30 9.83
CA PHE A 90 4.31 -5.87 10.23
C PHE A 90 5.05 -7.04 10.89
N LEU A 91 5.14 -8.16 10.18
CA LEU A 91 5.67 -9.42 10.71
C LEU A 91 7.19 -9.39 10.84
N GLY A 92 7.87 -8.85 9.82
CA GLY A 92 9.31 -8.94 9.66
C GLY A 92 9.80 -10.33 9.25
N GLY A 93 11.10 -10.43 8.99
CA GLY A 93 11.73 -11.66 8.52
C GLY A 93 11.30 -12.04 7.10
N PHE A 94 11.27 -13.35 6.81
CA PHE A 94 11.00 -13.88 5.48
C PHE A 94 9.93 -14.96 5.53
N HIS A 95 9.16 -15.04 4.44
CA HIS A 95 8.23 -16.13 4.18
C HIS A 95 9.01 -17.45 4.06
N PRO A 96 8.74 -18.48 4.90
CA PRO A 96 9.61 -19.67 5.00
C PRO A 96 9.77 -20.48 3.72
N GLN A 97 8.75 -20.51 2.85
CA GLN A 97 8.85 -21.23 1.59
C GLN A 97 9.62 -20.45 0.50
N THR A 98 9.24 -19.19 0.24
CA THR A 98 9.80 -18.39 -0.85
C THR A 98 11.13 -17.72 -0.50
N GLN A 99 11.47 -17.64 0.80
CA GLN A 99 12.64 -16.91 1.33
C GLN A 99 12.65 -15.43 0.94
N SER A 100 11.48 -14.86 0.67
CA SER A 100 11.28 -13.44 0.35
C SER A 100 10.59 -12.70 1.48
N LEU A 101 10.54 -11.36 1.41
CA LEU A 101 9.69 -10.56 2.31
C LEU A 101 8.21 -10.93 2.13
N TRP A 102 7.41 -10.72 3.18
CA TRP A 102 5.97 -10.89 3.14
C TRP A 102 5.31 -9.82 2.25
N LEU A 103 4.41 -10.24 1.35
CA LEU A 103 3.70 -9.30 0.47
C LEU A 103 2.86 -8.28 1.27
N THR A 104 2.26 -8.71 2.38
CA THR A 104 1.49 -7.86 3.29
C THR A 104 2.36 -6.83 4.03
N ASP A 105 3.62 -7.15 4.33
CA ASP A 105 4.59 -6.19 4.87
C ASP A 105 5.05 -5.19 3.79
N ILE A 106 5.28 -5.66 2.55
CA ILE A 106 5.60 -4.78 1.42
C ILE A 106 4.43 -3.82 1.14
N ALA A 107 3.19 -4.31 1.14
CA ALA A 107 1.99 -3.49 0.96
C ALA A 107 1.89 -2.40 2.02
N HIS A 108 2.08 -2.75 3.29
CA HIS A 108 2.05 -1.82 4.41
C HIS A 108 3.18 -0.80 4.32
N HIS A 109 4.40 -1.23 3.99
CA HIS A 109 5.52 -0.32 3.78
C HIS A 109 5.21 0.72 2.68
N GLN A 110 4.72 0.27 1.53
CA GLN A 110 4.35 1.15 0.41
C GLN A 110 3.23 2.12 0.79
N LEU A 111 2.27 1.69 1.61
CA LEU A 111 1.20 2.55 2.10
C LEU A 111 1.75 3.63 3.04
N ALA A 112 2.62 3.23 3.97
CA ALA A 112 3.22 4.13 4.93
C ALA A 112 4.08 5.21 4.24
N ILE A 113 4.95 4.82 3.30
CA ILE A 113 5.78 5.80 2.57
C ILE A 113 4.93 6.67 1.63
N ALA A 114 3.82 6.15 1.09
CA ALA A 114 2.90 6.96 0.29
C ALA A 114 2.33 8.13 1.11
N VAL A 115 1.86 7.86 2.34
CA VAL A 115 1.36 8.91 3.25
C VAL A 115 2.46 9.94 3.55
N VAL A 116 3.67 9.48 3.86
CA VAL A 116 4.82 10.36 4.12
C VAL A 116 5.10 11.28 2.93
N PHE A 117 5.19 10.73 1.71
CA PHE A 117 5.49 11.51 0.51
C PHE A 117 4.36 12.45 0.08
N ILE A 118 3.10 12.03 0.23
CA ILE A 118 1.95 12.90 -0.03
C ILE A 118 1.99 14.10 0.90
N ILE A 119 2.17 13.89 2.20
CA ILE A 119 2.25 14.99 3.18
C ILE A 119 3.48 15.87 2.90
N ALA A 120 4.66 15.28 2.66
CA ALA A 120 5.88 16.03 2.35
C ALA A 120 5.74 16.88 1.08
N GLY A 121 4.99 16.41 0.08
CA GLY A 121 4.71 17.15 -1.15
C GLY A 121 3.75 18.34 -0.98
N HIS A 122 3.29 18.64 0.24
CA HIS A 122 2.51 19.84 0.55
C HIS A 122 3.30 20.86 1.38
N MET A 123 4.62 20.69 1.48
CA MET A 123 5.48 21.56 2.29
C MET A 123 5.77 22.92 1.64
N TYR A 124 5.98 22.97 0.32
CA TYR A 124 6.49 24.18 -0.33
C TYR A 124 5.39 25.08 -0.89
N ARG A 125 5.66 26.39 -0.89
CA ARG A 125 4.72 27.41 -1.35
C ARG A 125 4.52 27.32 -2.85
N THR A 126 3.25 27.33 -3.26
CA THR A 126 2.85 27.38 -4.67
C THR A 126 1.96 28.61 -4.90
N ASN A 127 1.26 28.68 -6.03
CA ASN A 127 0.29 29.72 -6.33
C ASN A 127 -0.91 29.76 -5.36
N PHE A 128 -1.06 28.77 -4.46
CA PHE A 128 -2.05 28.76 -3.38
C PHE A 128 -1.64 29.57 -2.14
N GLY A 129 -0.47 30.22 -2.14
CA GLY A 129 -0.09 31.22 -1.13
C GLY A 129 0.35 30.68 0.24
N ILE A 130 0.29 29.36 0.48
CA ILE A 130 0.68 28.72 1.74
C ILE A 130 1.84 27.75 1.50
N GLY A 131 2.80 27.70 2.43
CA GLY A 131 3.96 26.80 2.40
C GLY A 131 5.31 27.54 2.51
N HIS A 132 6.40 26.78 2.41
CA HIS A 132 7.77 27.30 2.52
C HIS A 132 8.35 27.74 1.17
N ASN A 133 9.09 28.85 1.17
CA ASN A 133 9.98 29.25 0.07
C ASN A 133 11.37 28.70 0.39
N MET A 134 12.01 27.97 -0.52
CA MET A 134 13.28 27.30 -0.19
C MET A 134 14.46 28.27 0.00
N LYS A 135 14.29 29.53 -0.39
CA LYS A 135 15.32 30.56 -0.25
C LYS A 135 15.20 31.39 1.03
N GLU A 136 14.07 31.28 1.72
CA GLU A 136 13.82 31.86 3.04
C GLU A 136 14.29 30.88 4.11
#